data_AF-G0NEJ5-F1
#
_entry.id   AF-G0NEJ5-F1
#
_cell.length_a   1.000
_cell.length_b   1.000
_cell.length_c   1.000
_cell.angle_alpha   90.00
_cell.angle_beta   90.00
_cell.angle_gamma   90.00
#
_symmetry.space_group_name_H-M   'P 1'
#
loop_
_entity.id
_entity.type
_entity.pdbx_description
1 polymer ?
#
loop_
_entity_poly.entity_id
_entity_poly.type
_entity_poly.pdbx_seq_one_letter_code
_entity_poly.pdbx_strand_id
1 'polypeptide(L)'
;MPRNRPQGSNLRCILIEIVVFVITFVVGGSLALYWCSEEKVEEHDVPPTNLVELPDCQCPPFKLMDQDDIRKNTGGQYLRNLQTWDPMIEHNAEYPCWFNIECRAGLGVSSYFTTLFRSNGNPIYINRVVSNRSIFTYQPREIGDFKCAQHTDGSYQWHFHNYPVTDVGFACQADVDSCHCPYVKIDDQSGARVQERFPGALDQCYLYTARCDVHEFSSEDHFPFLSSEDTIINNLAVSHNIFYDDLICIKEDTVFNWYYSNKKLEDVIIKCGSIEEELEKSKVCQCGAFPVINKVEMLAKYKYYQTRRYISANVGKNSWTPSCKFNITCEEGFKGVVFSDNYDPIEFSEIYVTCTFNPLSNDLHMWIVNSVRVINPAGGCFKKR
;
A
#
# COMPACT_ATOMS: atom_id res chain seq x y z
N MET A 1 -30.15 27.85 16.28
CA MET A 1 -31.43 27.11 16.40
C MET A 1 -31.99 26.97 14.99
N PRO A 2 -32.46 25.79 14.54
CA PRO A 2 -33.00 24.66 15.30
C PRO A 2 -32.01 23.48 15.46
N ARG A 3 -32.26 22.66 16.48
CA ARG A 3 -31.54 21.42 16.80
C ARG A 3 -32.28 20.25 16.14
N ASN A 4 -31.56 19.42 15.38
CA ASN A 4 -32.07 18.13 14.91
C ASN A 4 -32.05 17.11 16.07
N ARG A 5 -33.18 16.40 16.24
CA ARG A 5 -33.37 15.32 17.20
C ARG A 5 -32.56 14.08 16.78
N PRO A 6 -31.97 13.31 17.72
CA PRO A 6 -31.61 11.93 17.45
C PRO A 6 -32.89 11.07 17.45
N GLN A 7 -33.07 10.27 16.41
CA GLN A 7 -34.05 9.18 16.36
C GLN A 7 -33.70 8.11 17.40
N GLY A 8 -34.74 7.56 18.04
CA GLY A 8 -34.62 6.73 19.23
C GLY A 8 -34.19 5.30 18.96
N SER A 9 -33.25 4.81 19.75
CA SER A 9 -33.01 3.40 20.02
C SER A 9 -34.10 2.85 20.94
N ASN A 10 -34.81 1.79 20.53
CA ASN A 10 -35.71 1.06 21.43
C ASN A 10 -34.89 0.17 22.37
N LEU A 11 -34.54 0.67 23.55
CA LEU A 11 -33.98 -0.15 24.62
C LEU A 11 -35.07 -0.96 25.31
N ARG A 12 -35.05 -2.28 25.15
CA ARG A 12 -35.72 -3.21 26.07
C ARG A 12 -34.71 -3.67 27.11
N CYS A 13 -34.75 -3.11 28.30
CA CYS A 13 -33.98 -3.64 29.42
C CYS A 13 -34.91 -4.44 30.35
N ILE A 14 -34.50 -5.65 30.69
CA ILE A 14 -35.22 -6.55 31.60
C ILE A 14 -34.57 -6.41 32.99
N LEU A 15 -35.38 -6.14 34.01
CA LEU A 15 -34.93 -6.15 35.40
C LEU A 15 -34.90 -7.59 35.91
N ILE A 16 -33.73 -8.09 36.29
CA ILE A 16 -33.58 -9.41 36.91
C ILE A 16 -33.17 -9.20 38.37
N GLU A 17 -34.05 -9.53 39.30
CA GLU A 17 -33.72 -9.58 40.73
C GLU A 17 -33.05 -10.93 41.06
N ILE A 18 -31.79 -10.88 41.51
CA ILE A 18 -31.08 -12.06 42.00
C ILE A 18 -31.07 -11.99 43.53
N VAL A 19 -31.78 -12.92 44.19
CA VAL A 19 -31.72 -13.10 45.65
C VAL A 19 -30.55 -14.03 45.97
N VAL A 20 -29.45 -13.46 46.46
CA VAL A 20 -28.29 -14.24 46.92
C VAL A 20 -28.49 -14.60 48.40
N PHE A 21 -28.70 -15.88 48.69
CA PHE A 21 -28.67 -16.40 50.06
C PHE A 21 -27.22 -16.67 50.47
N VAL A 22 -26.60 -15.74 51.20
CA VAL A 22 -25.37 -16.01 51.97
C VAL A 22 -25.74 -16.05 53.44
N ILE A 23 -25.49 -17.19 54.06
CA ILE A 23 -25.61 -17.38 55.50
C ILE A 23 -24.48 -16.61 56.18
N THR A 24 -24.87 -15.83 57.20
CA THR A 24 -24.07 -15.07 58.19
C THR A 24 -23.43 -13.73 57.78
N PHE A 25 -23.93 -12.70 58.48
CA PHE A 25 -23.54 -11.29 58.59
C PHE A 25 -24.26 -10.26 57.68
N VAL A 26 -25.00 -9.41 58.39
CA VAL A 26 -25.91 -8.35 57.96
C VAL A 26 -25.14 -7.19 57.33
N VAL A 27 -25.26 -7.02 56.00
CA VAL A 27 -25.37 -5.71 55.31
C VAL A 27 -26.21 -5.96 54.05
N GLY A 28 -27.47 -5.53 54.06
CA GLY A 28 -28.36 -5.63 52.91
C GLY A 28 -28.02 -4.57 51.86
N GLY A 29 -27.46 -5.00 50.73
CA GLY A 29 -27.30 -4.19 49.53
C GLY A 29 -27.87 -4.93 48.33
N SER A 30 -28.99 -4.44 47.79
CA SER A 30 -29.57 -4.95 46.55
C SER A 30 -28.70 -4.53 45.36
N LEU A 31 -28.06 -5.48 44.67
CA LEU A 31 -27.43 -5.22 43.38
C LEU A 31 -28.48 -5.34 42.27
N ALA A 32 -28.85 -4.22 41.66
CA ALA A 32 -29.59 -4.21 40.40
C ALA A 32 -28.59 -4.35 39.24
N LEU A 33 -28.59 -5.49 38.57
CA LEU A 33 -27.85 -5.68 37.31
C LEU A 33 -28.77 -5.37 36.14
N TYR A 34 -28.46 -4.30 35.41
CA TYR A 34 -29.12 -4.00 34.13
C TYR A 34 -28.42 -4.78 33.02
N TRP A 35 -29.12 -5.75 32.45
CA TRP A 35 -28.72 -6.41 31.22
C TRP A 35 -29.48 -5.75 30.07
N CYS A 36 -28.80 -4.92 29.29
CA CYS A 36 -29.35 -4.38 28.05
C CYS A 36 -28.64 -5.11 26.90
N SER A 37 -29.38 -5.93 26.18
CA SER A 37 -28.93 -6.62 24.97
C SER A 37 -29.13 -5.66 23.80
N GLU A 38 -28.06 -5.31 23.09
CA GLU A 38 -28.17 -4.68 21.77
C GLU A 38 -28.63 -5.74 20.78
N GLU A 39 -29.92 -5.73 20.46
CA GLU A 39 -30.44 -6.47 19.31
C GLU A 39 -29.90 -5.77 18.05
N LYS A 40 -28.96 -6.43 17.35
CA LYS A 40 -28.53 -5.98 16.02
C LYS A 40 -29.75 -6.02 15.12
N VAL A 41 -30.28 -4.84 14.79
CA VAL A 41 -31.20 -4.70 13.68
C VAL A 41 -30.41 -5.06 12.42
N GLU A 42 -30.72 -6.20 11.80
CA GLU A 42 -30.27 -6.50 10.44
C GLU A 42 -30.84 -5.42 9.53
N GLU A 43 -30.00 -4.45 9.19
CA GLU A 43 -30.27 -3.49 8.14
C GLU A 43 -30.36 -4.28 6.83
N HIS A 44 -31.50 -4.19 6.13
CA HIS A 44 -31.62 -4.80 4.82
C HIS A 44 -30.55 -4.20 3.90
N ASP A 45 -29.64 -5.06 3.42
CA ASP A 45 -28.59 -4.72 2.45
C ASP A 45 -29.22 -4.10 1.20
N VAL A 46 -29.27 -2.78 1.16
CA VAL A 46 -29.39 -2.05 -0.10
C VAL A 46 -28.08 -2.33 -0.85
N PRO A 47 -28.11 -2.93 -2.05
CA PRO A 47 -26.89 -3.18 -2.80
C PRO A 47 -26.14 -1.86 -3.00
N PRO A 48 -24.81 -1.84 -2.84
CA PRO A 48 -24.04 -0.60 -2.92
C PRO A 48 -24.27 0.04 -4.29
N THR A 49 -24.77 1.28 -4.31
CA THR A 49 -25.05 2.05 -5.53
C THR A 49 -23.80 2.43 -6.34
N ASN A 50 -22.62 2.06 -5.85
CA ASN A 50 -21.31 2.36 -6.41
C ASN A 50 -20.57 1.12 -6.94
N LEU A 51 -21.29 0.03 -7.23
CA LEU A 51 -20.74 -1.09 -7.98
C LEU A 51 -20.82 -0.83 -9.48
N VAL A 52 -19.75 -1.15 -10.20
CA VAL A 52 -19.73 -1.13 -11.65
C VAL A 52 -20.11 -2.53 -12.14
N GLU A 53 -21.29 -2.64 -12.75
CA GLU A 53 -21.73 -3.88 -13.38
C GLU A 53 -20.93 -4.16 -14.66
N LEU A 54 -20.57 -5.42 -14.85
CA LEU A 54 -19.74 -5.88 -15.97
C LEU A 54 -20.54 -6.87 -16.82
N PRO A 55 -21.43 -6.38 -17.70
CA PRO A 55 -22.48 -7.21 -18.31
C PRO A 55 -21.95 -8.45 -19.05
N ASP A 56 -20.73 -8.36 -19.60
CA ASP A 56 -20.13 -9.40 -20.42
C ASP A 56 -18.81 -9.96 -19.82
N CYS A 57 -18.54 -9.70 -18.54
CA CYS A 57 -17.37 -10.23 -17.84
C CYS A 57 -17.75 -11.15 -16.67
N GLN A 58 -17.12 -12.32 -16.58
CA GLN A 58 -17.43 -13.32 -15.55
C GLN A 58 -16.86 -12.98 -14.16
N CYS A 59 -16.02 -11.95 -14.07
CA CYS A 59 -15.43 -11.54 -12.81
C CYS A 59 -16.40 -10.76 -11.92
N PRO A 60 -16.16 -10.76 -10.60
CA PRO A 60 -16.96 -9.95 -9.67
C PRO A 60 -16.92 -8.47 -10.06
N PRO A 61 -18.02 -7.73 -9.83
CA PRO A 61 -18.03 -6.29 -10.02
C PRO A 61 -17.00 -5.65 -9.09
N PHE A 62 -16.44 -4.52 -9.52
CA PHE A 62 -15.57 -3.70 -8.68
C PHE A 62 -16.32 -2.45 -8.20
N LYS A 63 -15.82 -1.86 -7.11
CA LYS A 63 -16.44 -0.71 -6.45
C LYS A 63 -15.80 0.59 -6.89
N LEU A 64 -16.59 1.64 -7.10
CA LEU A 64 -16.09 3.02 -7.11
C LEU A 64 -16.01 3.49 -5.66
N MET A 65 -14.78 3.57 -5.15
CA MET A 65 -14.53 3.83 -3.74
C MET A 65 -14.66 5.32 -3.45
N ASP A 66 -15.54 5.65 -2.51
CA ASP A 66 -15.65 6.99 -1.98
C ASP A 66 -14.65 7.24 -0.83
N GLN A 67 -14.72 8.44 -0.23
CA GLN A 67 -13.86 8.80 0.87
C GLN A 67 -14.00 7.88 2.09
N ASP A 68 -15.22 7.45 2.41
CA ASP A 68 -15.52 6.64 3.57
C ASP A 68 -15.08 5.18 3.37
N ASP A 69 -15.16 4.68 2.15
CA ASP A 69 -14.58 3.41 1.75
C ASP A 69 -13.06 3.40 1.95
N ILE A 70 -12.37 4.46 1.54
CA ILE A 70 -10.92 4.60 1.72
C ILE A 70 -10.56 4.73 3.20
N ARG A 71 -11.36 5.45 3.99
CA ARG A 71 -11.19 5.54 5.47
C ARG A 71 -11.29 4.18 6.14
N LYS A 72 -12.19 3.32 5.67
CA LYS A 72 -12.40 1.96 6.21
C LYS A 72 -11.39 0.94 5.65
N ASN A 73 -10.70 1.26 4.57
CA ASN A 73 -9.68 0.38 3.99
C ASN A 73 -8.38 0.44 4.82
N THR A 74 -8.17 -0.57 5.67
CA THR A 74 -7.04 -0.63 6.62
C THR A 74 -5.66 -0.36 5.98
N GLY A 75 -5.41 -0.84 4.75
CA GLY A 75 -4.13 -0.61 4.04
C GLY A 75 -4.10 0.66 3.20
N GLY A 76 -5.26 1.17 2.78
CA GLY A 76 -5.40 2.43 2.04
C GLY A 76 -5.63 3.67 2.91
N GLN A 77 -5.85 3.51 4.22
CA GLN A 77 -6.32 4.57 5.10
C GLN A 77 -5.39 5.78 5.21
N TYR A 78 -4.11 5.68 4.85
CA TYR A 78 -3.23 6.85 4.82
C TYR A 78 -3.71 7.87 3.78
N LEU A 79 -4.43 7.45 2.74
CA LEU A 79 -5.02 8.32 1.72
C LEU A 79 -6.40 8.89 2.12
N ARG A 80 -6.87 8.64 3.35
CA ARG A 80 -8.24 8.94 3.81
C ARG A 80 -8.65 10.41 3.87
N ASN A 81 -7.67 11.31 3.75
CA ASN A 81 -7.87 12.76 3.85
C ASN A 81 -7.74 13.46 2.49
N LEU A 82 -7.38 12.72 1.44
CA LEU A 82 -7.34 13.27 0.08
C LEU A 82 -8.75 13.35 -0.48
N GLN A 83 -9.12 14.50 -1.04
CA GLN A 83 -10.39 14.66 -1.74
C GLN A 83 -10.56 13.55 -2.79
N THR A 84 -11.68 12.83 -2.73
CA THR A 84 -11.95 11.65 -3.54
C THR A 84 -13.18 11.85 -4.42
N TRP A 85 -13.14 11.36 -5.65
CA TRP A 85 -14.29 11.34 -6.58
C TRP A 85 -14.23 10.12 -7.51
N ASP A 86 -15.34 9.88 -8.19
CA ASP A 86 -15.50 8.70 -9.06
C ASP A 86 -14.70 8.85 -10.36
N PRO A 87 -13.96 7.81 -10.78
CA PRO A 87 -13.41 7.72 -12.11
C PRO A 87 -14.51 7.43 -13.14
N MET A 88 -14.24 7.80 -14.39
CA MET A 88 -15.01 7.31 -15.53
C MET A 88 -14.46 5.96 -15.95
N ILE A 89 -15.34 4.97 -16.05
CA ILE A 89 -15.03 3.61 -16.49
C ILE A 89 -15.71 3.38 -17.82
N GLU A 90 -14.92 3.11 -18.85
CA GLU A 90 -15.39 2.79 -20.18
C GLU A 90 -15.02 1.34 -20.54
N HIS A 91 -15.96 0.63 -21.15
CA HIS A 91 -15.78 -0.75 -21.56
C HIS A 91 -15.20 -0.82 -22.97
N ASN A 92 -14.27 -1.75 -23.20
CA ASN A 92 -13.92 -2.12 -24.55
C ASN A 92 -15.02 -3.02 -25.15
N ALA A 93 -15.68 -2.54 -26.21
CA ALA A 93 -16.76 -3.28 -26.86
C ALA A 93 -16.32 -4.62 -27.49
N GLU A 94 -15.05 -4.75 -27.86
CA GLU A 94 -14.47 -5.98 -28.41
C GLU A 94 -13.95 -6.92 -27.32
N TYR A 95 -13.58 -6.37 -26.15
CA TYR A 95 -12.98 -7.09 -25.03
C TYR A 95 -13.68 -6.72 -23.71
N PRO A 96 -14.83 -7.33 -23.38
CA PRO A 96 -15.70 -6.88 -22.29
C PRO A 96 -15.10 -6.94 -20.88
N CYS A 97 -14.00 -7.68 -20.70
CA CYS A 97 -13.23 -7.74 -19.45
C CYS A 97 -12.04 -6.77 -19.41
N TRP A 98 -11.96 -5.84 -20.36
CA TRP A 98 -10.90 -4.85 -20.49
C TRP A 98 -11.55 -3.47 -20.36
N PHE A 99 -11.02 -2.65 -19.43
CA PHE A 99 -11.61 -1.36 -19.08
C PHE A 99 -10.61 -0.23 -19.24
N ASN A 100 -11.12 0.87 -19.75
CA ASN A 100 -10.45 2.13 -19.81
C ASN A 100 -10.89 2.98 -18.63
N ILE A 101 -9.92 3.46 -17.86
CA ILE A 101 -10.15 4.28 -16.68
C ILE A 101 -9.65 5.69 -16.97
N GLU A 102 -10.51 6.68 -16.77
CA GLU A 102 -10.18 8.10 -16.85
C GLU A 102 -10.49 8.78 -15.52
N CYS A 103 -9.50 9.47 -14.95
CA CYS A 103 -9.75 10.44 -13.91
C CYS A 103 -9.71 11.83 -14.54
N ARG A 104 -10.78 12.59 -14.35
CA ARG A 104 -10.80 14.02 -14.67
C ARG A 104 -10.48 14.82 -13.43
N ALA A 105 -9.86 15.98 -13.61
CA ALA A 105 -9.65 16.94 -12.54
C ALA A 105 -10.95 17.22 -11.78
N GLY A 106 -10.92 17.04 -10.46
CA GLY A 106 -11.98 17.51 -9.57
C GLY A 106 -12.06 19.03 -9.54
N LEU A 107 -13.14 19.57 -8.97
CA LEU A 107 -13.30 21.02 -8.79
C LEU A 107 -12.13 21.59 -7.99
N GLY A 108 -11.38 22.51 -8.58
CA GLY A 108 -10.24 23.18 -7.95
C GLY A 108 -8.96 22.36 -7.86
N VAL A 109 -8.90 21.20 -8.52
CA VAL A 109 -7.75 20.29 -8.49
C VAL A 109 -7.07 20.28 -9.86
N SER A 110 -5.74 20.44 -9.89
CA SER A 110 -4.95 20.32 -11.13
C SER A 110 -4.06 19.07 -11.17
N SER A 111 -3.81 18.45 -10.03
CA SER A 111 -2.93 17.30 -9.88
C SER A 111 -3.67 16.21 -9.09
N TYR A 112 -3.66 14.98 -9.59
CA TYR A 112 -4.50 13.91 -9.06
C TYR A 112 -3.97 12.50 -9.40
N PHE A 113 -4.48 11.51 -8.69
CA PHE A 113 -4.22 10.09 -8.90
C PHE A 113 -5.44 9.38 -9.47
N THR A 114 -5.20 8.38 -10.30
CA THR A 114 -6.08 7.22 -10.47
C THR A 114 -5.54 6.10 -9.60
N THR A 115 -6.31 5.66 -8.63
CA THR A 115 -5.89 4.65 -7.66
C THR A 115 -6.75 3.40 -7.80
N LEU A 116 -6.11 2.24 -7.84
CA LEU A 116 -6.76 0.93 -7.70
C LEU A 116 -6.42 0.36 -6.32
N PHE A 117 -7.44 0.26 -5.50
CA PHE A 117 -7.40 -0.33 -4.18
C PHE A 117 -7.76 -1.81 -4.25
N ARG A 118 -7.22 -2.55 -3.28
CA ARG A 118 -7.74 -3.84 -2.86
C ARG A 118 -8.30 -3.71 -1.45
N SER A 119 -9.28 -4.51 -1.10
CA SER A 119 -9.90 -4.43 0.22
C SER A 119 -8.89 -4.74 1.33
N ASN A 120 -8.88 -3.90 2.37
CA ASN A 120 -7.99 -4.00 3.54
C ASN A 120 -6.50 -4.08 3.22
N GLY A 121 -6.08 -3.66 2.02
CA GLY A 121 -4.69 -3.68 1.60
C GLY A 121 -4.27 -2.37 0.95
N ASN A 122 -2.96 -2.20 0.81
CA ASN A 122 -2.39 -1.05 0.11
C ASN A 122 -2.91 -0.98 -1.33
N PRO A 123 -3.01 0.22 -1.91
CA PRO A 123 -3.22 0.39 -3.34
C PRO A 123 -2.27 -0.49 -4.16
N ILE A 124 -2.80 -1.19 -5.15
CA ILE A 124 -2.01 -2.04 -6.05
C ILE A 124 -1.53 -1.26 -7.27
N TYR A 125 -2.18 -0.14 -7.58
CA TYR A 125 -1.81 0.71 -8.68
C TYR A 125 -2.16 2.17 -8.38
N ILE A 126 -1.26 3.07 -8.74
CA ILE A 126 -1.43 4.52 -8.70
C ILE A 126 -0.92 5.04 -10.05
N ASN A 127 -1.70 5.89 -10.71
CA ASN A 127 -1.25 6.68 -11.85
C ASN A 127 -1.44 8.16 -11.57
N ARG A 128 -0.36 8.92 -11.63
CA ARG A 128 -0.33 10.33 -11.27
C ARG A 128 -0.49 11.24 -12.50
N VAL A 129 -1.28 12.28 -12.34
CA VAL A 129 -1.45 13.39 -13.28
C VAL A 129 -1.01 14.64 -12.54
N VAL A 130 -0.12 15.41 -13.15
CA VAL A 130 0.40 16.67 -12.58
C VAL A 130 0.02 17.81 -13.50
N SER A 131 -0.67 18.82 -12.97
CA SER A 131 -1.13 19.98 -13.76
C SER A 131 -1.86 19.58 -15.05
N ASN A 132 -2.81 18.64 -14.95
CA ASN A 132 -3.59 18.07 -16.05
C ASN A 132 -2.74 17.39 -17.15
N ARG A 133 -1.52 16.95 -16.81
CA ARG A 133 -0.66 16.18 -17.70
C ARG A 133 -0.30 14.86 -17.04
N SER A 134 -0.63 13.76 -17.71
CA SER A 134 -0.16 12.44 -17.28
C SER A 134 1.36 12.41 -17.27
N ILE A 135 1.95 11.91 -16.18
CA ILE A 135 3.41 11.85 -16.05
C ILE A 135 4.03 10.63 -16.73
N PHE A 136 3.22 9.61 -17.04
CA PHE A 136 3.67 8.33 -17.57
C PHE A 136 2.92 7.93 -18.84
N THR A 137 1.62 7.71 -18.74
CA THR A 137 0.77 7.27 -19.86
C THR A 137 -0.48 8.14 -19.96
N TYR A 138 -0.90 8.45 -21.20
CA TYR A 138 -2.13 9.19 -21.46
C TYR A 138 -3.36 8.47 -20.87
N GLN A 139 -4.35 9.26 -20.43
CA GLN A 139 -5.67 8.77 -20.05
C GLN A 139 -6.68 9.07 -21.18
N PRO A 140 -7.77 8.28 -21.33
CA PRO A 140 -8.09 7.06 -20.59
C PRO A 140 -7.07 5.93 -20.81
N ARG A 141 -6.89 5.06 -19.81
CA ARG A 141 -6.00 3.90 -19.96
C ARG A 141 -6.54 2.62 -19.37
N GLU A 142 -6.07 1.54 -19.97
CA GLU A 142 -6.13 0.22 -19.40
C GLU A 142 -4.95 -0.03 -18.45
N ILE A 143 -5.16 -0.92 -17.47
CA ILE A 143 -4.10 -1.44 -16.61
C ILE A 143 -3.73 -2.82 -17.18
N GLY A 144 -2.74 -2.89 -18.08
CA GLY A 144 -2.50 -4.08 -18.90
C GLY A 144 -2.21 -5.40 -18.16
N ASP A 145 -1.75 -5.34 -16.91
CA ASP A 145 -1.56 -6.53 -16.06
C ASP A 145 -2.73 -6.84 -15.12
N PHE A 146 -3.79 -6.03 -15.17
CA PHE A 146 -5.04 -6.23 -14.44
C PHE A 146 -6.11 -6.83 -15.36
N LYS A 147 -6.42 -8.11 -15.15
CA LYS A 147 -7.32 -8.85 -16.04
C LYS A 147 -8.28 -9.75 -15.27
N CYS A 148 -9.41 -10.03 -15.88
CA CYS A 148 -10.28 -11.12 -15.45
C CYS A 148 -9.75 -12.46 -15.97
N ALA A 149 -9.58 -13.45 -15.08
CA ALA A 149 -9.17 -14.79 -15.48
C ALA A 149 -9.82 -15.88 -14.61
N GLN A 150 -9.88 -17.10 -15.14
CA GLN A 150 -10.36 -18.26 -14.40
C GLN A 150 -9.28 -18.74 -13.40
N HIS A 151 -9.70 -19.02 -12.17
CA HIS A 151 -8.87 -19.58 -11.12
C HIS A 151 -8.84 -21.12 -11.16
N THR A 152 -7.98 -21.71 -10.32
CA THR A 152 -7.80 -23.17 -10.23
C THR A 152 -9.04 -23.92 -9.76
N ASP A 153 -9.95 -23.25 -9.04
CA ASP A 153 -11.24 -23.80 -8.60
C ASP A 153 -12.37 -23.61 -9.63
N GLY A 154 -12.06 -23.04 -10.80
CA GLY A 154 -13.03 -22.77 -11.86
C GLY A 154 -13.80 -21.45 -11.72
N SER A 155 -13.67 -20.74 -10.60
CA SER A 155 -14.23 -19.39 -10.42
C SER A 155 -13.48 -18.36 -11.27
N TYR A 156 -14.09 -17.20 -11.50
CA TYR A 156 -13.43 -16.08 -12.18
C TYR A 156 -13.11 -14.99 -11.16
N GLN A 157 -11.91 -14.45 -11.23
CA GLN A 157 -11.45 -13.39 -10.34
C GLN A 157 -10.51 -12.44 -11.06
N TRP A 158 -10.30 -11.28 -10.45
CA TRP A 158 -9.31 -10.33 -10.91
C TRP A 158 -7.90 -10.84 -10.62
N HIS A 159 -6.99 -10.63 -11.56
CA HIS A 159 -5.57 -10.90 -11.38
C HIS A 159 -4.79 -9.61 -11.61
N PHE A 160 -3.77 -9.37 -10.78
CA PHE A 160 -2.77 -8.34 -11.00
C PHE A 160 -1.39 -9.00 -11.01
N HIS A 161 -0.60 -8.79 -12.06
CA HIS A 161 0.66 -9.53 -12.29
C HIS A 161 0.53 -11.05 -12.11
N ASN A 162 -0.55 -11.62 -12.67
CA ASN A 162 -0.93 -13.04 -12.61
C ASN A 162 -1.27 -13.62 -11.23
N TYR A 163 -1.29 -12.81 -10.16
CA TYR A 163 -1.72 -13.26 -8.85
C TYR A 163 -3.11 -12.69 -8.51
N PRO A 164 -4.01 -13.49 -7.94
CA PRO A 164 -5.39 -13.09 -7.76
C PRO A 164 -5.57 -11.98 -6.74
N VAL A 165 -6.51 -11.09 -7.02
CA VAL A 165 -6.90 -9.98 -6.16
C VAL A 165 -8.42 -10.00 -5.99
N THR A 166 -8.88 -10.04 -4.75
CA THR A 166 -10.31 -9.98 -4.42
C THR A 166 -10.69 -8.56 -4.02
N ASP A 167 -11.97 -8.21 -4.23
CA ASP A 167 -12.59 -6.99 -3.69
C ASP A 167 -11.80 -5.72 -4.01
N VAL A 168 -11.67 -5.45 -5.31
CA VAL A 168 -10.95 -4.29 -5.84
C VAL A 168 -11.89 -3.11 -6.05
N GLY A 169 -11.33 -1.91 -5.99
CA GLY A 169 -12.08 -0.69 -6.25
C GLY A 169 -11.23 0.44 -6.77
N PHE A 170 -11.83 1.31 -7.56
CA PHE A 170 -11.17 2.46 -8.18
C PHE A 170 -11.61 3.76 -7.51
N ALA A 171 -10.69 4.72 -7.43
CA ALA A 171 -11.00 6.08 -7.05
C ALA A 171 -10.08 7.07 -7.76
N CYS A 172 -10.56 8.29 -7.95
CA CYS A 172 -9.72 9.43 -8.24
C CYS A 172 -9.44 10.20 -6.95
N GLN A 173 -8.18 10.61 -6.74
CA GLN A 173 -7.80 11.30 -5.51
C GLN A 173 -6.97 12.54 -5.80
N ALA A 174 -7.24 13.63 -5.09
CA ALA A 174 -6.47 14.85 -5.22
C ALA A 174 -5.03 14.64 -4.73
N ASP A 175 -4.09 15.24 -5.45
CA ASP A 175 -2.67 15.26 -5.12
C ASP A 175 -2.22 16.72 -5.13
N VAL A 176 -2.56 17.49 -4.09
CA VAL A 176 -2.40 18.96 -4.10
C VAL A 176 -1.64 19.50 -2.89
N ASP A 177 -1.19 18.60 -2.02
CA ASP A 177 -0.66 18.96 -0.69
C ASP A 177 0.86 18.99 -0.63
N SER A 178 1.56 18.62 -1.70
CA SER A 178 3.02 18.45 -1.72
C SER A 178 3.80 19.68 -1.22
N CYS A 179 3.32 20.89 -1.49
CA CYS A 179 3.92 22.15 -1.03
C CYS A 179 3.75 22.43 0.47
N HIS A 180 2.85 21.73 1.15
CA HIS A 180 2.66 21.82 2.59
C HIS A 180 3.54 20.83 3.38
N CYS A 181 4.17 19.86 2.69
CA CYS A 181 5.04 18.90 3.34
C CYS A 181 6.40 19.47 3.74
N PRO A 182 7.09 18.83 4.71
CA PRO A 182 8.46 19.15 5.06
C PRO A 182 9.39 19.17 3.85
N TYR A 183 10.37 20.05 3.87
CA TYR A 183 11.38 20.14 2.81
C TYR A 183 12.13 18.81 2.64
N VAL A 184 12.24 18.33 1.40
CA VAL A 184 13.09 17.19 1.05
C VAL A 184 14.54 17.68 0.96
N LYS A 185 15.38 17.28 1.92
CA LYS A 185 16.79 17.68 1.99
C LYS A 185 17.57 17.05 0.84
N ILE A 186 18.58 17.74 0.34
CA ILE A 186 19.48 17.23 -0.70
C ILE A 186 20.89 17.15 -0.10
N ASP A 187 21.49 15.97 -0.13
CA ASP A 187 22.87 15.78 0.32
C ASP A 187 23.85 16.04 -0.81
N ASP A 188 24.17 17.32 -1.01
CA ASP A 188 25.14 17.75 -2.04
C ASP A 188 26.54 17.17 -1.84
N GLN A 189 26.90 16.76 -0.61
CA GLN A 189 28.22 16.19 -0.29
C GLN A 189 28.34 14.76 -0.80
N SER A 190 27.24 14.01 -0.78
CA SER A 190 27.15 12.70 -1.44
C SER A 190 27.22 12.77 -2.98
N GLY A 191 27.17 13.98 -3.56
CA GLY A 191 27.09 14.19 -5.00
C GLY A 191 25.67 14.16 -5.58
N ALA A 192 24.65 14.18 -4.72
CA ALA A 192 23.26 14.22 -5.17
C ALA A 192 22.93 15.56 -5.85
N ARG A 193 22.25 15.50 -6.99
CA ARG A 193 21.71 16.65 -7.70
C ARG A 193 20.25 16.41 -8.03
N VAL A 194 19.44 17.45 -7.88
CA VAL A 194 18.02 17.42 -8.21
C VAL A 194 17.63 18.54 -9.17
N GLN A 195 16.63 18.26 -9.99
CA GLN A 195 15.97 19.24 -10.85
C GLN A 195 14.46 19.09 -10.71
N GLU A 196 13.75 20.20 -10.54
CA GLU A 196 12.28 20.20 -10.50
C GLU A 196 11.69 19.81 -11.86
N ARG A 197 10.74 18.87 -11.85
CA ARG A 197 10.12 18.34 -13.08
C ARG A 197 8.96 19.17 -13.59
N PHE A 198 8.23 19.82 -12.68
CA PHE A 198 6.96 20.49 -13.00
C PHE A 198 6.91 21.90 -12.43
N PRO A 199 7.84 22.82 -12.80
CA PRO A 199 7.92 24.17 -12.21
C PRO A 199 6.68 25.04 -12.46
N GLY A 200 5.77 24.64 -13.37
CA GLY A 200 4.48 25.31 -13.60
C GLY A 200 3.32 24.78 -12.76
N ALA A 201 3.50 23.67 -12.03
CA ALA A 201 2.47 23.06 -11.21
C ALA A 201 2.57 23.63 -9.79
N LEU A 202 1.81 24.69 -9.51
CA LEU A 202 1.90 25.48 -8.27
C LEU A 202 1.52 24.70 -7.00
N ASP A 203 0.82 23.57 -7.15
CA ASP A 203 0.44 22.66 -6.07
C ASP A 203 1.42 21.47 -5.92
N GLN A 204 2.42 21.36 -6.82
CA GLN A 204 3.42 20.29 -6.86
C GLN A 204 4.83 20.77 -6.53
N CYS A 205 5.20 20.67 -5.27
CA CYS A 205 6.56 20.89 -4.80
C CYS A 205 7.31 19.56 -4.62
N TYR A 206 8.65 19.63 -4.70
CA TYR A 206 9.56 18.51 -4.40
C TYR A 206 9.44 17.28 -5.33
N LEU A 207 8.80 17.44 -6.50
CA LEU A 207 8.83 16.44 -7.57
C LEU A 207 10.09 16.60 -8.41
N TYR A 208 11.12 15.89 -8.00
CA TYR A 208 12.45 16.00 -8.58
C TYR A 208 12.77 14.87 -9.57
N THR A 209 13.57 15.22 -10.57
CA THR A 209 14.53 14.32 -11.21
C THR A 209 15.79 14.33 -10.36
N ALA A 210 16.17 13.19 -9.79
CA ALA A 210 17.40 13.03 -9.02
C ALA A 210 18.46 12.30 -9.85
N ARG A 211 19.72 12.70 -9.69
CA ARG A 211 20.88 12.02 -10.28
C ARG A 211 22.09 12.14 -9.34
N CYS A 212 23.06 11.26 -9.52
CA CYS A 212 24.38 11.41 -8.91
C CYS A 212 25.33 12.09 -9.87
N ASP A 213 26.12 13.03 -9.38
CA ASP A 213 27.31 13.48 -10.09
C ASP A 213 28.29 12.30 -10.11
N VAL A 214 28.46 11.70 -11.29
CA VAL A 214 29.40 10.60 -11.48
C VAL A 214 30.80 11.17 -11.36
N HIS A 215 31.56 10.78 -10.32
CA HIS A 215 33.00 10.95 -10.36
C HIS A 215 33.53 9.99 -11.43
N GLU A 216 34.16 10.53 -12.48
CA GLU A 216 34.60 9.85 -13.72
C GLU A 216 35.47 8.58 -13.54
N PHE A 217 35.74 8.15 -12.30
CA PHE A 217 36.67 7.08 -11.96
C PHE A 217 36.12 5.99 -11.02
N SER A 218 34.86 6.02 -10.57
CA SER A 218 34.30 4.92 -9.78
C SER A 218 33.62 3.87 -10.68
N SER A 219 34.12 2.65 -10.66
CA SER A 219 33.48 1.48 -11.29
C SER A 219 32.19 1.01 -10.60
N GLU A 220 31.79 1.68 -9.52
CA GLU A 220 30.58 1.36 -8.77
C GLU A 220 29.44 2.29 -9.20
N ASP A 221 28.37 1.69 -9.72
CA ASP A 221 27.17 2.41 -10.10
C ASP A 221 26.57 3.13 -8.87
N HIS A 222 26.76 4.44 -8.80
CA HIS A 222 26.14 5.28 -7.77
C HIS A 222 24.73 5.68 -8.22
N PHE A 223 23.77 5.54 -7.30
CA PHE A 223 22.37 5.88 -7.53
C PHE A 223 21.86 6.86 -6.49
N PRO A 224 20.94 7.76 -6.86
CA PRO A 224 20.25 8.58 -5.87
C PRO A 224 19.23 7.72 -5.11
N PHE A 225 19.25 7.83 -3.79
CA PHE A 225 18.34 7.18 -2.86
C PHE A 225 17.51 8.22 -2.14
N LEU A 226 16.26 7.88 -1.85
CA LEU A 226 15.41 8.66 -0.96
C LEU A 226 15.50 8.03 0.44
N SER A 227 16.28 8.64 1.31
CA SER A 227 16.51 8.22 2.68
C SER A 227 15.47 8.83 3.62
N SER A 228 15.11 8.06 4.63
CA SER A 228 14.32 8.43 5.80
C SER A 228 15.01 7.86 7.04
N GLU A 229 14.63 8.29 8.25
CA GLU A 229 15.28 7.83 9.49
C GLU A 229 15.35 6.28 9.62
N ASP A 230 14.29 5.57 9.20
CA ASP A 230 14.15 4.12 9.37
C ASP A 230 14.11 3.31 8.06
N THR A 231 14.32 3.94 6.90
CA THR A 231 14.27 3.26 5.60
C THR A 231 15.03 4.01 4.51
N ILE A 232 15.43 3.29 3.48
CA ILE A 232 16.03 3.84 2.27
C ILE A 232 15.22 3.33 1.08
N ILE A 233 14.65 4.25 0.31
CA ILE A 233 13.88 3.89 -0.88
C ILE A 233 14.81 3.90 -2.09
N ASN A 234 14.77 2.78 -2.81
CA ASN A 234 15.47 2.59 -4.05
C ASN A 234 14.51 2.12 -5.14
N ASN A 235 14.37 2.92 -6.19
CA ASN A 235 13.53 2.60 -7.35
C ASN A 235 14.33 2.19 -8.59
N LEU A 236 15.67 2.07 -8.45
CA LEU A 236 16.66 1.70 -9.47
C LEU A 236 16.14 1.89 -10.90
N ALA A 237 16.46 3.03 -11.48
CA ALA A 237 16.04 3.30 -12.83
C ALA A 237 16.90 2.54 -13.85
N VAL A 238 16.32 2.28 -15.03
CA VAL A 238 17.09 1.86 -16.22
C VAL A 238 18.04 2.99 -16.68
N SER A 239 17.78 4.23 -16.26
CA SER A 239 18.60 5.42 -16.53
C SER A 239 19.27 5.96 -15.26
N HIS A 240 20.30 6.81 -15.39
CA HIS A 240 20.91 7.51 -14.24
C HIS A 240 20.02 8.56 -13.58
N ASN A 241 18.88 8.89 -14.20
CA ASN A 241 17.87 9.76 -13.63
C ASN A 241 16.80 8.93 -12.90
N ILE A 242 16.58 9.23 -11.63
CA ILE A 242 15.57 8.58 -10.79
C ILE A 242 14.48 9.56 -10.44
N PHE A 243 13.25 9.04 -10.40
CA PHE A 243 12.07 9.76 -9.97
C PHE A 243 11.44 9.02 -8.78
N TYR A 244 10.84 9.77 -7.86
CA TYR A 244 10.10 9.23 -6.72
C TYR A 244 8.62 9.55 -6.87
N ASP A 245 8.00 9.07 -7.95
CA ASP A 245 6.63 9.48 -8.30
C ASP A 245 5.55 8.97 -7.32
N ASP A 246 5.87 7.95 -6.52
CA ASP A 246 5.06 7.50 -5.38
C ASP A 246 5.28 8.32 -4.11
N LEU A 247 6.11 9.36 -4.15
CA LEU A 247 6.28 10.29 -3.04
C LEU A 247 5.05 11.21 -3.01
N ILE A 248 4.22 11.02 -1.99
CA ILE A 248 2.94 11.69 -1.81
C ILE A 248 2.96 12.42 -0.47
N CYS A 249 2.49 13.66 -0.47
CA CYS A 249 2.30 14.40 0.76
C CYS A 249 0.89 14.18 1.29
N ILE A 250 0.79 13.75 2.55
CA ILE A 250 -0.48 13.43 3.19
C ILE A 250 -0.65 14.25 4.44
N LYS A 251 -1.82 14.89 4.58
CA LYS A 251 -2.25 15.53 5.82
C LYS A 251 -2.78 14.49 6.81
N GLU A 252 -2.10 14.34 7.93
CA GLU A 252 -2.52 13.58 9.10
C GLU A 252 -2.93 14.54 10.21
N ASP A 253 -4.24 14.70 10.41
CA ASP A 253 -4.84 15.65 11.34
C ASP A 253 -4.42 17.10 11.06
N THR A 254 -3.31 17.55 11.64
CA THR A 254 -2.75 18.90 11.49
C THR A 254 -1.34 18.92 10.89
N VAL A 255 -0.73 17.75 10.67
CA VAL A 255 0.67 17.61 10.23
C VAL A 255 0.69 17.01 8.83
N PHE A 256 1.54 17.55 7.97
CA PHE A 256 1.81 16.98 6.65
C PHE A 256 3.03 16.08 6.70
N ASN A 257 2.91 14.87 6.15
CA ASN A 257 3.98 13.88 6.15
C ASN A 257 4.17 13.31 4.75
N TRP A 258 5.43 13.01 4.42
CA TRP A 258 5.75 12.29 3.21
C TRP A 258 5.43 10.81 3.37
N TYR A 259 4.85 10.25 2.31
CA TYR A 259 4.61 8.84 2.16
C TYR A 259 5.26 8.37 0.87
N TYR A 260 5.92 7.21 0.92
CA TYR A 260 6.36 6.50 -0.28
C TYR A 260 5.67 5.14 -0.31
N SER A 261 4.80 4.94 -1.32
CA SER A 261 3.74 3.93 -1.22
C SER A 261 2.95 4.15 0.08
N ASN A 262 2.80 3.14 0.94
CA ASN A 262 2.15 3.27 2.25
C ASN A 262 3.14 3.43 3.43
N LYS A 263 4.43 3.66 3.15
CA LYS A 263 5.44 3.91 4.17
C LYS A 263 5.51 5.40 4.48
N LYS A 264 5.16 5.79 5.71
CA LYS A 264 5.45 7.12 6.22
C LYS A 264 6.96 7.33 6.29
N LEU A 265 7.43 8.47 5.80
CA LEU A 265 8.82 8.90 5.81
C LEU A 265 9.02 10.09 6.74
N GLU A 266 10.17 10.12 7.40
CA GLU A 266 10.59 11.12 8.37
C GLU A 266 11.98 11.65 7.97
N ASP A 267 12.17 12.97 8.09
CA ASP A 267 13.42 13.65 7.74
C ASP A 267 13.97 13.27 6.35
N VAL A 268 13.10 13.35 5.33
CA VAL A 268 13.40 12.88 3.96
C VAL A 268 14.62 13.57 3.36
N ILE A 269 15.59 12.78 2.88
CA ILE A 269 16.83 13.25 2.23
C ILE A 269 17.04 12.49 0.92
N ILE A 270 17.41 13.19 -0.15
CA ILE A 270 17.95 12.58 -1.36
C ILE A 270 19.48 12.60 -1.25
N LYS A 271 20.10 11.42 -1.29
CA LYS A 271 21.55 11.22 -1.23
C LYS A 271 22.02 10.20 -2.26
N CYS A 272 23.30 10.19 -2.57
CA CYS A 272 23.92 9.25 -3.49
C CYS A 272 24.77 8.22 -2.75
N GLY A 273 24.80 6.99 -3.27
CA GLY A 273 25.63 5.90 -2.76
C GLY A 273 25.57 4.68 -3.68
N SER A 274 26.16 3.56 -3.28
CA SER A 274 25.96 2.27 -3.94
C SER A 274 24.88 1.42 -3.25
N ILE A 275 24.37 0.39 -3.94
CA ILE A 275 23.39 -0.54 -3.33
C ILE A 275 24.04 -1.30 -2.19
N GLU A 276 25.29 -1.73 -2.37
CA GLU A 276 26.06 -2.45 -1.37
C GLU A 276 26.31 -1.61 -0.12
N GLU A 277 26.60 -0.31 -0.26
CA GLU A 277 26.78 0.61 0.87
C GLU A 277 25.47 0.86 1.62
N GLU A 278 24.39 1.14 0.89
CA GLU A 278 23.14 1.60 1.50
C GLU A 278 22.26 0.45 2.02
N LEU A 279 22.33 -0.72 1.38
CA LEU A 279 21.51 -1.89 1.77
C LEU A 279 22.33 -3.01 2.40
N GLU A 280 23.66 -2.90 2.48
CA GLU A 280 24.60 -3.94 2.97
C GLU A 280 24.45 -5.29 2.24
N LYS A 281 23.96 -5.24 1.00
CA LYS A 281 23.53 -6.41 0.22
C LYS A 281 23.73 -6.16 -1.26
N SER A 282 24.08 -7.22 -1.98
CA SER A 282 24.26 -7.15 -3.43
C SER A 282 22.92 -7.00 -4.16
N LYS A 283 22.96 -6.27 -5.26
CA LYS A 283 21.84 -6.19 -6.22
C LYS A 283 21.48 -7.57 -6.76
N VAL A 284 20.18 -7.91 -6.75
CA VAL A 284 19.66 -9.14 -7.38
C VAL A 284 19.19 -8.86 -8.80
N CYS A 285 18.49 -7.73 -9.00
CA CYS A 285 17.94 -7.30 -10.29
C CYS A 285 17.65 -5.79 -10.30
N GLN A 286 16.87 -5.30 -11.27
CA GLN A 286 16.46 -3.90 -11.32
C GLN A 286 15.64 -3.44 -10.10
N CYS A 287 15.12 -4.32 -9.26
CA CYS A 287 14.40 -3.91 -8.03
C CYS A 287 15.32 -3.77 -6.81
N GLY A 288 16.62 -4.04 -6.95
CA GLY A 288 17.60 -3.94 -5.87
C GLY A 288 17.88 -5.27 -5.18
N ALA A 289 18.19 -5.20 -3.89
CA ALA A 289 18.51 -6.38 -3.08
C ALA A 289 17.26 -7.13 -2.62
N PHE A 290 17.40 -8.45 -2.44
CA PHE A 290 16.41 -9.28 -1.76
C PHE A 290 17.14 -10.24 -0.81
N PRO A 291 17.37 -9.86 0.45
CA PRO A 291 18.18 -10.65 1.37
C PRO A 291 17.49 -11.93 1.80
N VAL A 292 18.28 -12.99 1.98
CA VAL A 292 17.83 -14.26 2.54
C VAL A 292 18.05 -14.26 4.05
N ILE A 293 16.98 -14.36 4.82
CA ILE A 293 17.01 -14.47 6.28
C ILE A 293 17.29 -15.92 6.66
N ASN A 294 18.48 -16.17 7.18
CA ASN A 294 18.92 -17.48 7.68
C ASN A 294 19.19 -17.49 9.20
N LYS A 295 18.98 -16.35 9.86
CA LYS A 295 19.22 -16.12 11.28
C LYS A 295 18.21 -15.12 11.83
N VAL A 296 17.74 -15.33 13.07
CA VAL A 296 16.71 -14.47 13.69
C VAL A 296 17.23 -13.05 13.92
N GLU A 297 18.53 -12.89 14.16
CA GLU A 297 19.16 -11.59 14.41
C GLU A 297 19.02 -10.63 13.22
N MET A 298 18.86 -11.16 12.01
CA MET A 298 18.60 -10.34 10.81
C MET A 298 17.24 -9.63 10.86
N LEU A 299 16.33 -10.06 11.73
CA LEU A 299 15.05 -9.40 11.95
C LEU A 299 15.17 -8.09 12.75
N ALA A 300 16.34 -7.81 13.35
CA ALA A 300 16.57 -6.60 14.14
C ALA A 300 16.40 -5.29 13.34
N LYS A 301 16.51 -5.34 12.00
CA LYS A 301 16.26 -4.21 11.11
C LYS A 301 14.77 -3.80 11.06
N TYR A 302 13.85 -4.74 11.27
CA TYR A 302 12.42 -4.48 11.14
C TYR A 302 11.77 -4.07 12.48
N LYS A 303 10.60 -3.43 12.40
CA LYS A 303 9.90 -2.96 13.60
C LYS A 303 9.51 -4.14 14.49
N TYR A 304 9.72 -4.01 15.80
CA TYR A 304 9.48 -5.09 16.78
C TYR A 304 8.09 -5.73 16.66
N TYR A 305 7.03 -4.94 16.43
CA TYR A 305 5.67 -5.47 16.33
C TYR A 305 5.48 -6.38 15.10
N GLN A 306 6.22 -6.15 14.01
CA GLN A 306 6.20 -6.98 12.81
C GLN A 306 6.89 -8.32 13.07
N THR A 307 7.98 -8.30 13.84
CA THR A 307 8.87 -9.45 14.04
C THR A 307 8.58 -10.25 15.30
N ARG A 308 7.82 -9.73 16.27
CA ARG A 308 7.60 -10.34 17.60
C ARG A 308 7.24 -11.83 17.57
N ARG A 309 6.44 -12.25 16.59
CA ARG A 309 6.00 -13.66 16.41
C ARG A 309 7.08 -14.59 15.86
N TYR A 310 8.21 -14.04 15.41
CA TYR A 310 9.32 -14.75 14.78
C TYR A 310 10.62 -14.69 15.59
N ILE A 311 10.72 -13.83 16.60
CA ILE A 311 11.92 -13.71 17.46
C ILE A 311 12.24 -15.03 18.19
N SER A 312 11.24 -15.86 18.48
CA SER A 312 11.42 -17.19 19.07
C SER A 312 11.20 -18.33 18.07
N ALA A 313 11.03 -18.04 16.78
CA ALA A 313 10.78 -19.05 15.76
C ALA A 313 12.07 -19.78 15.39
N ASN A 314 11.93 -21.03 14.94
CA ASN A 314 13.05 -21.75 14.35
C ASN A 314 13.19 -21.28 12.90
N VAL A 315 14.43 -20.97 12.49
CA VAL A 315 14.76 -20.62 11.10
C VAL A 315 15.17 -21.88 10.36
N GLY A 316 14.46 -22.18 9.27
CA GLY A 316 14.65 -23.38 8.48
C GLY A 316 15.62 -23.18 7.32
N LYS A 317 15.91 -24.26 6.60
CA LYS A 317 16.67 -24.21 5.36
C LYS A 317 15.81 -23.64 4.22
N ASN A 318 16.43 -22.75 3.44
CA ASN A 318 15.88 -22.20 2.20
C ASN A 318 16.32 -23.08 1.01
N SER A 319 15.39 -23.43 0.10
CA SER A 319 15.68 -24.16 -1.15
C SER A 319 15.56 -23.30 -2.41
N TRP A 320 15.76 -21.98 -2.27
CA TRP A 320 15.57 -20.99 -3.32
C TRP A 320 16.73 -19.98 -3.32
N THR A 321 16.91 -19.33 -4.47
CA THR A 321 17.88 -18.25 -4.67
C THR A 321 17.13 -17.01 -5.19
N PRO A 322 17.34 -15.82 -4.62
CA PRO A 322 16.76 -14.59 -5.14
C PRO A 322 17.07 -14.39 -6.63
N SER A 323 16.08 -13.97 -7.40
CA SER A 323 16.20 -13.60 -8.82
C SER A 323 15.16 -12.52 -9.18
N CYS A 324 15.02 -12.14 -10.45
CA CYS A 324 13.93 -11.24 -10.85
C CYS A 324 12.54 -11.85 -10.62
N LYS A 325 12.39 -13.18 -10.67
CA LYS A 325 11.13 -13.90 -10.50
C LYS A 325 11.40 -15.27 -9.88
N PHE A 326 10.89 -15.53 -8.68
CA PHE A 326 11.18 -16.77 -7.95
C PHE A 326 10.10 -17.12 -6.94
N ASN A 327 10.06 -18.39 -6.54
CA ASN A 327 9.23 -18.87 -5.44
C ASN A 327 10.09 -19.11 -4.20
N ILE A 328 9.63 -18.66 -3.05
CA ILE A 328 10.20 -19.04 -1.75
C ILE A 328 9.66 -20.42 -1.39
N THR A 329 10.56 -21.39 -1.33
CA THR A 329 10.28 -22.78 -0.96
C THR A 329 11.01 -23.14 0.32
N CYS A 330 10.31 -23.81 1.24
CA CYS A 330 10.84 -24.15 2.55
C CYS A 330 10.84 -25.66 2.78
N GLU A 331 11.72 -26.11 3.67
CA GLU A 331 11.68 -27.50 4.14
C GLU A 331 10.36 -27.81 4.88
N GLU A 332 10.02 -29.11 4.95
CA GLU A 332 8.75 -29.55 5.50
C GLU A 332 8.51 -29.03 6.94
N GLY A 333 7.32 -28.49 7.17
CA GLY A 333 6.92 -27.92 8.46
C GLY A 333 7.38 -26.48 8.71
N PHE A 334 8.08 -25.85 7.75
CA PHE A 334 8.38 -24.42 7.75
C PHE A 334 7.51 -23.70 6.73
N LYS A 335 7.32 -22.39 6.93
CA LYS A 335 6.60 -21.52 6.00
C LYS A 335 7.52 -20.41 5.50
N GLY A 336 7.33 -20.03 4.24
CA GLY A 336 7.96 -18.83 3.70
C GLY A 336 7.39 -17.59 4.39
N VAL A 337 8.26 -16.67 4.76
CA VAL A 337 7.87 -15.37 5.32
C VAL A 337 8.69 -14.29 4.63
N VAL A 338 8.01 -13.25 4.12
CA VAL A 338 8.65 -12.05 3.59
C VAL A 338 8.37 -10.87 4.50
N PHE A 339 9.44 -10.20 4.91
CA PHE A 339 9.44 -8.96 5.68
C PHE A 339 9.71 -7.78 4.73
N SER A 340 9.18 -6.60 5.06
CA SER A 340 9.36 -5.38 4.28
C SER A 340 9.20 -4.16 5.18
N ASP A 341 9.70 -3.00 4.73
CA ASP A 341 9.66 -1.78 5.54
C ASP A 341 8.24 -1.19 5.64
N ASN A 342 7.36 -1.54 4.68
CA ASN A 342 6.05 -0.93 4.49
C ASN A 342 4.87 -1.89 4.69
N TYR A 343 5.10 -3.18 4.91
CA TYR A 343 4.01 -4.15 5.06
C TYR A 343 4.28 -5.15 6.19
N ASP A 344 3.22 -5.60 6.84
CA ASP A 344 3.30 -6.69 7.82
C ASP A 344 3.80 -7.98 7.15
N PRO A 345 4.48 -8.88 7.89
CA PRO A 345 5.12 -10.02 7.25
C PRO A 345 4.12 -10.93 6.54
N ILE A 346 4.41 -11.20 5.27
CA ILE A 346 3.61 -12.01 4.36
C ILE A 346 4.01 -13.48 4.56
N GLU A 347 3.08 -14.33 5.01
CA GLU A 347 3.32 -15.74 5.34
C GLU A 347 2.44 -16.65 4.47
N PHE A 348 3.06 -17.48 3.63
CA PHE A 348 2.36 -18.48 2.82
C PHE A 348 3.19 -19.77 2.70
N SER A 349 2.52 -20.86 2.31
CA SER A 349 3.20 -22.12 1.97
C SER A 349 4.07 -21.98 0.72
N GLU A 350 3.63 -21.19 -0.24
CA GLU A 350 4.37 -20.80 -1.43
C GLU A 350 4.22 -19.30 -1.62
N ILE A 351 5.34 -18.58 -1.71
CA ILE A 351 5.35 -17.14 -1.94
C ILE A 351 5.99 -16.90 -3.30
N TYR A 352 5.23 -16.27 -4.21
CA TYR A 352 5.75 -15.80 -5.48
C TYR A 352 6.27 -14.37 -5.31
N VAL A 353 7.53 -14.16 -5.68
CA VAL A 353 8.20 -12.87 -5.68
C VAL A 353 8.54 -12.50 -7.11
N THR A 354 8.20 -11.29 -7.52
CA THR A 354 8.57 -10.74 -8.82
C THR A 354 9.05 -9.30 -8.70
N CYS A 355 10.11 -8.99 -9.42
CA CYS A 355 10.51 -7.65 -9.79
C CYS A 355 9.77 -7.29 -11.08
N THR A 356 9.12 -6.13 -11.11
CA THR A 356 8.34 -5.67 -12.27
C THR A 356 8.38 -4.15 -12.36
N PHE A 357 7.91 -3.60 -13.48
CA PHE A 357 7.82 -2.15 -13.68
C PHE A 357 6.87 -1.51 -12.67
N ASN A 358 7.20 -0.31 -12.21
CA ASN A 358 6.30 0.50 -11.41
C ASN A 358 5.20 1.07 -12.32
N PRO A 359 3.90 0.96 -11.96
CA PRO A 359 2.81 1.49 -12.78
C PRO A 359 2.82 3.01 -13.00
N LEU A 360 3.73 3.73 -12.33
CA LEU A 360 4.01 5.16 -12.52
C LEU A 360 5.13 5.46 -13.52
N SER A 361 5.96 4.48 -13.92
CA SER A 361 7.01 4.68 -14.91
C SER A 361 7.61 3.35 -15.38
N ASN A 362 7.83 3.23 -16.70
CA ASN A 362 8.58 2.12 -17.29
C ASN A 362 10.07 2.14 -16.91
N ASP A 363 10.56 3.27 -16.40
CA ASP A 363 11.96 3.38 -16.00
C ASP A 363 12.19 2.86 -14.59
N LEU A 364 11.14 2.76 -13.77
CA LEU A 364 11.23 2.39 -12.36
C LEU A 364 10.74 0.96 -12.15
N HIS A 365 11.32 0.29 -11.16
CA HIS A 365 10.96 -1.08 -10.82
C HIS A 365 10.54 -1.20 -9.36
N MET A 366 9.72 -2.21 -9.06
CA MET A 366 9.23 -2.49 -7.71
C MET A 366 9.17 -3.99 -7.43
N TRP A 367 9.37 -4.34 -6.16
CA TRP A 367 9.13 -5.70 -5.69
C TRP A 367 7.64 -5.92 -5.42
N ILE A 368 7.12 -7.02 -5.96
CA ILE A 368 5.78 -7.54 -5.70
C ILE A 368 5.88 -8.94 -5.08
N VAL A 369 5.15 -9.15 -4.00
CA VAL A 369 5.05 -10.42 -3.27
C VAL A 369 3.58 -10.78 -3.18
N ASN A 370 3.12 -11.81 -3.88
CA ASN A 370 1.70 -12.21 -3.93
C ASN A 370 0.75 -11.00 -4.19
N SER A 371 1.00 -10.24 -5.27
CA SER A 371 0.30 -8.97 -5.60
C SER A 371 0.46 -7.82 -4.60
N VAL A 372 1.32 -7.93 -3.60
CA VAL A 372 1.61 -6.85 -2.65
C VAL A 372 2.90 -6.15 -3.02
N ARG A 373 2.83 -4.83 -3.25
CA ARG A 373 4.04 -4.03 -3.36
C ARG A 373 4.75 -3.90 -2.01
N VAL A 374 6.04 -4.22 -2.01
CA VAL A 374 6.89 -4.21 -0.81
C VAL A 374 8.16 -3.38 -1.02
N ILE A 375 8.64 -2.77 0.06
CA ILE A 375 9.86 -1.94 0.10
C ILE A 375 10.94 -2.70 0.88
N ASN A 376 12.15 -2.77 0.31
CA ASN A 376 13.31 -3.48 0.86
C ASN A 376 12.99 -4.88 1.41
N PRO A 377 12.36 -5.75 0.60
CA PRO A 377 11.92 -7.03 1.10
C PRO A 377 13.08 -7.97 1.43
N ALA A 378 12.90 -8.80 2.46
CA ALA A 378 13.76 -9.94 2.76
C ALA A 378 12.92 -11.18 3.09
N GLY A 379 13.36 -12.35 2.64
CA GLY A 379 12.61 -13.59 2.77
C GLY A 379 13.35 -14.65 3.58
N GLY A 380 12.63 -15.50 4.31
CA GLY A 380 13.21 -16.66 4.99
C GLY A 380 12.16 -17.72 5.34
N CYS A 381 12.63 -18.88 5.79
CA CYS A 381 11.79 -19.99 6.22
C CYS A 381 11.66 -20.03 7.74
N PHE A 382 10.44 -19.99 8.26
CA PHE A 382 10.16 -19.94 9.70
C PHE A 382 9.17 -21.02 10.14
N LYS A 383 9.43 -21.58 11.32
CA LYS A 383 8.49 -22.46 12.03
C LYS A 383 8.18 -21.84 13.39
N LYS A 384 6.91 -21.50 13.60
CA LYS A 384 6.41 -21.03 14.89
C LYS A 384 6.56 -22.15 15.92
N ARG A 385 6.93 -21.78 17.15
CA ARG A 385 7.01 -22.71 18.27
C ARG A 385 5.63 -23.03 18.82
#